data_AF-A0A368FMZ1-F1
#
_entry.id   AF-A0A368FMZ1-F1
#
_cell.length_a   1.000
_cell.length_b   1.000
_cell.length_c   1.000
_cell.angle_alpha   90.00
_cell.angle_beta   90.00
_cell.angle_gamma   90.00
#
_symmetry.space_group_name_H-M   'P 1'
#
loop_
_entity.id
_entity.type
_entity.pdbx_description
1 polymer ?
#
loop_
_entity_poly.entity_id
_entity_poly.type
_entity_poly.pdbx_seq_one_letter_code
_entity_poly.pdbx_strand_id
1 'polypeptide(L)'
;MFYFGRANFNPPILRRASDDQVRSFDGNTIHIFCEVSAVPSPSWIWLRDGNEVEADGSSIIIDSEGGRSKLTLQNAAGKNYGSYTCKADNGVGIFTKAIEVIQV
;
A
#
# COMPACT_ATOMS: atom_id res chain seq x y z
N MET A 1 26.14 17.95 27.41
CA MET A 1 24.96 18.68 26.92
C MET A 1 24.71 18.22 25.49
N PHE A 2 23.79 17.27 25.27
CA PHE A 2 23.54 16.69 23.95
C PHE A 2 22.44 17.50 23.25
N TYR A 3 22.76 18.10 22.11
CA TYR A 3 21.76 18.73 21.25
C TYR A 3 20.91 17.63 20.60
N PHE A 4 19.76 17.32 21.18
CA PHE A 4 18.70 16.65 20.44
C PHE A 4 18.19 17.67 19.40
N GLY A 5 18.72 17.59 18.18
CA GLY A 5 18.10 18.27 17.04
C GLY A 5 16.63 17.82 16.96
N ARG A 6 15.70 18.77 16.89
CA ARG A 6 14.27 18.46 16.74
C ARG A 6 14.12 17.60 15.49
N ALA A 7 13.70 16.35 15.66
CA ALA A 7 13.27 15.54 14.52
C ALA A 7 12.08 16.25 13.87
N ASN A 8 12.23 16.65 12.61
CA ASN A 8 11.14 17.27 11.86
C ASN A 8 10.14 16.17 11.49
N PHE A 9 9.16 15.97 12.37
CA PHE A 9 8.07 15.04 12.12
C PHE A 9 7.13 15.61 11.06
N ASN A 10 6.75 14.78 10.11
CA ASN A 10 5.83 15.14 9.05
C ASN A 10 4.90 13.98 8.75
N PRO A 11 3.63 14.26 8.40
CA PRO A 11 2.69 13.22 8.02
C PRO A 11 3.14 12.54 6.71
N PRO A 12 2.60 11.35 6.40
CA PRO A 12 2.90 10.66 5.16
C PRO A 12 2.39 11.46 3.96
N ILE A 13 3.29 11.75 3.01
CA ILE A 13 2.99 12.50 1.79
C ILE A 13 3.28 11.62 0.59
N LEU A 14 2.32 11.50 -0.34
CA LEU A 14 2.47 10.72 -1.56
C LEU A 14 3.74 11.11 -2.34
N ARG A 15 4.57 10.11 -2.65
CA ARG A 15 5.69 10.22 -3.59
C ARG A 15 5.31 9.59 -4.92
N ARG A 16 4.89 8.32 -4.89
CA ARG A 16 4.52 7.53 -6.07
C ARG A 16 3.50 6.48 -5.65
N ALA A 17 2.65 6.07 -6.58
CA ALA A 17 1.75 4.94 -6.40
C ALA A 17 1.46 4.32 -7.77
N SER A 18 0.82 3.16 -7.75
CA SER A 18 0.13 2.66 -8.93
C SER A 18 -0.95 3.63 -9.41
N ASP A 19 -1.31 3.51 -10.69
CA ASP A 19 -2.42 4.24 -11.29
C ASP A 19 -3.74 3.93 -10.58
N ASP A 20 -4.71 4.83 -10.73
CA ASP A 20 -6.03 4.69 -10.10
C ASP A 20 -6.80 3.46 -10.60
N GLN A 21 -6.44 2.97 -11.80
CA GLN A 21 -7.01 1.76 -12.40
C GLN A 21 -5.90 0.86 -12.92
N VAL A 22 -5.83 -0.35 -12.40
CA VAL A 22 -4.90 -1.40 -12.84
C VAL A 22 -5.72 -2.51 -13.49
N ARG A 23 -5.51 -2.68 -14.80
CA ARG A 23 -6.22 -3.67 -15.62
C ARG A 23 -5.42 -4.97 -15.71
N SER A 24 -6.06 -6.11 -15.51
CA SER A 24 -5.41 -7.42 -15.60
C SER A 24 -6.38 -8.53 -16.02
N PHE A 25 -5.82 -9.67 -16.41
CA PHE A 25 -6.53 -10.88 -16.82
C PHE A 25 -6.41 -11.97 -15.75
N ASP A 26 -7.35 -12.92 -15.77
CA ASP A 26 -7.25 -14.10 -14.91
C ASP A 26 -5.94 -14.84 -15.17
N GLY A 27 -5.36 -15.41 -14.12
CA GLY A 27 -4.07 -16.11 -14.16
C GLY A 27 -2.85 -15.21 -14.07
N ASN A 28 -2.98 -13.90 -14.28
CA ASN A 28 -1.84 -12.97 -14.20
C ASN A 28 -1.47 -12.64 -12.76
N THR A 29 -0.21 -12.23 -12.58
CA THR A 29 0.24 -11.60 -11.34
C THR A 29 -0.02 -10.10 -11.40
N ILE A 30 -0.73 -9.57 -10.40
CA ILE A 30 -1.04 -8.14 -10.26
C ILE A 30 -0.12 -7.54 -9.21
N HIS A 31 0.46 -6.38 -9.52
CA HIS A 31 1.27 -5.61 -8.58
C HIS A 31 0.68 -4.22 -8.40
N ILE A 32 0.34 -3.88 -7.16
CA ILE A 32 -0.05 -2.52 -6.79
C ILE A 32 0.83 -2.02 -5.66
N PHE A 33 1.18 -0.74 -5.67
CA PHE A 33 2.10 -0.18 -4.68
C PHE A 33 1.77 1.26 -4.32
N CYS A 34 2.24 1.66 -3.15
CA CYS A 34 2.25 3.04 -2.68
C CYS A 34 3.60 3.37 -2.04
N GLU A 35 4.05 4.60 -2.26
CA GLU A 35 5.29 5.15 -1.76
C GLU A 35 5.02 6.55 -1.21
N VAL A 36 5.37 6.78 0.04
CA VAL A 36 5.20 8.04 0.77
C VAL A 36 6.51 8.47 1.40
N SER A 37 6.63 9.77 1.66
CA SER A 37 7.67 10.33 2.51
C SER A 37 7.05 10.72 3.84
N ALA A 38 7.59 10.19 4.92
CA ALA A 38 7.10 10.42 6.28
C ALA A 38 8.25 10.29 7.29
N VAL A 39 8.18 11.07 8.37
CA VAL A 39 9.07 10.96 9.52
C VAL A 39 8.20 11.06 10.78
N PRO A 40 8.15 10.05 11.66
CA PRO A 40 8.78 8.73 11.55
C PRO A 40 8.28 7.88 10.35
N SER A 41 8.94 6.76 10.07
CA SER A 41 8.49 5.79 9.06
C SER A 41 7.07 5.31 9.36
N PRO A 42 6.20 5.17 8.35
CA PRO A 42 4.82 4.76 8.58
C PRO A 42 4.70 3.24 8.76
N SER A 43 3.63 2.81 9.42
CA SER A 43 3.08 1.47 9.28
C SER A 43 2.16 1.42 8.05
N TRP A 44 2.05 0.24 7.45
CA TRP A 44 1.28 0.01 6.23
C TRP A 44 0.18 -1.00 6.45
N ILE A 45 -1.00 -0.70 5.92
CA ILE A 45 -2.14 -1.62 5.84
C ILE A 45 -2.67 -1.57 4.41
N TRP A 46 -3.04 -2.73 3.87
CA TRP A 46 -3.84 -2.84 2.66
C TRP A 46 -5.27 -3.21 3.03
N LEU A 47 -6.22 -2.46 2.50
CA LEU A 47 -7.65 -2.74 2.66
C LEU A 47 -8.23 -3.16 1.32
N ARG A 48 -9.19 -4.06 1.33
CA ARG A 48 -10.05 -4.38 0.20
C ARG A 48 -11.50 -4.27 0.63
N ASP A 49 -12.24 -3.39 -0.03
CA ASP A 49 -13.64 -3.09 0.30
C ASP A 49 -13.84 -2.79 1.80
N GLY A 50 -12.85 -2.13 2.42
CA GLY A 50 -12.82 -1.77 3.83
C GLY A 50 -12.29 -2.84 4.80
N ASN A 51 -12.04 -4.07 4.35
CA ASN A 51 -11.48 -5.14 5.16
C ASN A 51 -9.97 -5.26 4.97
N GLU A 52 -9.23 -5.55 6.04
CA GLU A 52 -7.78 -5.73 5.95
C GLU A 52 -7.42 -6.95 5.09
N VAL A 53 -6.44 -6.76 4.21
CA VAL A 53 -5.88 -7.80 3.36
C VAL A 53 -4.74 -8.45 4.13
N GLU A 54 -4.90 -9.71 4.51
CA GLU A 54 -3.85 -10.49 5.13
C GLU A 54 -2.99 -11.18 4.06
N ALA A 55 -1.68 -11.13 4.24
CA ALA A 55 -0.76 -11.93 3.43
C ALA A 55 -0.91 -13.42 3.79
N ASP A 56 -1.05 -14.26 2.78
CA ASP A 56 -1.19 -15.72 2.95
C ASP A 56 0.13 -16.47 2.64
N GLY A 57 1.19 -15.73 2.30
CA GLY A 57 2.51 -16.29 1.97
C GLY A 57 2.57 -17.02 0.61
N SER A 58 1.50 -16.99 -0.18
CA SER A 58 1.41 -17.64 -1.48
C SER A 58 0.74 -16.73 -2.51
N SER A 59 -0.60 -16.66 -2.52
CA SER A 59 -1.38 -15.90 -3.50
C SER A 59 -1.44 -14.40 -3.19
N ILE A 60 -1.22 -14.01 -1.94
CA ILE A 60 -1.23 -12.62 -1.46
C ILE A 60 0.07 -12.36 -0.71
N ILE A 61 0.91 -11.48 -1.26
CA ILE A 61 2.20 -11.10 -0.69
C ILE A 61 2.23 -9.59 -0.46
N ILE A 62 2.59 -9.18 0.76
CA ILE A 62 2.73 -7.77 1.15
C ILE A 62 4.19 -7.51 1.50
N ASP A 63 4.87 -6.72 0.67
CA ASP A 63 6.23 -6.26 0.91
C ASP A 63 6.19 -4.80 1.37
N SER A 64 6.48 -4.54 2.65
CA SER A 64 6.51 -3.19 3.22
C SER A 64 7.88 -2.86 3.78
N GLU A 65 8.50 -1.78 3.28
CA GLU A 65 9.81 -1.30 3.70
C GLU A 65 9.78 0.22 3.83
N GLY A 66 9.87 0.71 5.07
CA GLY A 66 9.86 2.14 5.38
C GLY A 66 8.70 2.89 4.72
N GLY A 67 9.03 3.83 3.84
CA GLY A 67 8.06 4.65 3.12
C GLY A 67 7.40 3.98 1.92
N ARG A 68 7.53 2.66 1.71
CA ARG A 68 6.95 1.96 0.55
C ARG A 68 6.25 0.67 0.97
N SER A 69 5.11 0.39 0.34
CA SER A 69 4.44 -0.90 0.42
C SER A 69 3.93 -1.37 -0.94
N LYS A 70 4.08 -2.65 -1.22
CA LYS A 70 3.66 -3.31 -2.47
C LYS A 70 2.82 -4.54 -2.12
N LEU A 71 1.62 -4.61 -2.68
CA LEU A 71 0.77 -5.79 -2.66
C LEU A 71 0.92 -6.54 -3.99
N THR A 72 1.15 -7.85 -3.90
CA THR A 72 1.22 -8.75 -5.05
C THR A 72 0.12 -9.79 -4.93
N LEU A 73 -0.71 -9.89 -5.97
CA LEU A 73 -1.76 -10.90 -6.11
C LEU A 73 -1.32 -11.88 -7.20
N GLN A 74 -0.92 -13.08 -6.83
CA GLN A 74 -0.51 -14.12 -7.79
C GLN A 74 -1.73 -14.88 -8.31
N ASN A 75 -1.65 -15.34 -9.56
CA ASN A 75 -2.69 -16.15 -10.21
C ASN A 75 -4.08 -15.54 -10.01
N ALA A 76 -4.24 -14.29 -10.45
CA ALA A 76 -5.45 -13.51 -10.23
C ALA A 76 -6.69 -14.28 -10.69
N ALA A 77 -7.73 -14.22 -9.88
CA ALA A 77 -9.05 -14.76 -10.19
C ALA A 77 -10.12 -13.72 -9.86
N GLY A 78 -11.39 -14.02 -10.13
CA GLY A 78 -12.53 -13.13 -9.81
C GLY A 78 -12.48 -12.51 -8.41
N LYS A 79 -11.98 -13.25 -7.42
CA LYS A 79 -11.80 -12.77 -6.03
C LYS A 79 -10.62 -11.81 -5.83
N ASN A 80 -9.85 -11.43 -6.84
CA ASN A 80 -8.70 -10.52 -6.74
C ASN A 80 -8.98 -9.16 -7.37
N TYR A 81 -10.11 -9.01 -8.05
CA TYR A 81 -10.57 -7.74 -8.62
C TYR A 81 -11.41 -6.97 -7.60
N GLY A 82 -11.42 -5.65 -7.74
CA GLY A 82 -12.12 -4.71 -6.86
C GLY A 82 -11.22 -3.62 -6.31
N SER A 83 -11.70 -2.94 -5.27
CA SER A 83 -11.07 -1.73 -4.77
C SER A 83 -10.07 -2.02 -3.65
N TYR A 84 -8.80 -1.74 -3.91
CA TYR A 84 -7.72 -1.86 -2.92
C TYR A 84 -7.30 -0.49 -2.43
N THR A 85 -7.14 -0.32 -1.13
CA THR A 85 -6.66 0.91 -0.52
C THR A 85 -5.36 0.65 0.22
N CYS A 86 -4.29 1.35 -0.16
CA CYS A 86 -3.09 1.42 0.68
C CYS A 86 -3.29 2.51 1.74
N LYS A 87 -2.98 2.20 2.99
CA LYS A 87 -3.02 3.12 4.12
C LYS A 87 -1.64 3.18 4.77
N ALA A 88 -1.09 4.38 4.86
CA ALA A 88 0.15 4.67 5.58
C ALA A 88 -0.15 5.56 6.79
N ASP A 89 0.31 5.16 7.98
CA ASP A 89 0.10 5.90 9.23
C ASP A 89 1.43 5.99 9.99
N ASN A 90 1.83 7.19 10.40
CA ASN A 90 3.02 7.37 11.22
C ASN A 90 2.77 8.05 12.57
N GLY A 91 1.50 8.11 13.02
CA GLY A 91 1.08 8.78 14.24
C GLY A 91 1.04 10.31 14.16
N VAL A 92 1.66 10.92 13.14
CA VAL A 92 1.54 12.36 12.84
C VAL A 92 0.36 12.61 11.90
N GLY A 93 0.14 11.69 10.97
CA GLY A 93 -0.99 11.73 10.06
C GLY A 93 -1.15 10.44 9.27
N ILE A 94 -2.19 10.41 8.45
CA ILE A 94 -2.60 9.25 7.67
C ILE A 94 -2.66 9.63 6.20
N PHE A 95 -2.11 8.76 5.35
CA PHE A 95 -2.31 8.80 3.91
C PHE A 95 -3.11 7.57 3.47
N THR A 96 -4.06 7.76 2.56
CA THR A 96 -4.82 6.68 1.93
C THR A 96 -4.91 6.91 0.43
N LYS A 97 -4.74 5.84 -0.36
CA LYS A 97 -4.98 5.87 -1.81
C LYS A 97 -5.73 4.61 -2.24
N ALA A 98 -6.86 4.81 -2.90
CA ALA A 98 -7.63 3.76 -3.54
C ALA A 98 -7.08 3.47 -4.95
N ILE A 99 -7.05 2.19 -5.31
CA ILE A 99 -6.58 1.63 -6.57
C ILE A 99 -7.60 0.58 -6.98
N GLU A 100 -8.21 0.76 -8.15
CA GLU A 100 -9.20 -0.16 -8.67
C GLU A 100 -8.53 -1.22 -9.55
N VAL A 101 -8.67 -2.49 -9.16
CA VAL A 101 -8.14 -3.62 -9.92
C VAL A 101 -9.26 -4.20 -10.78
N ILE A 102 -9.15 -4.02 -12.09
CA ILE A 102 -10.23 -4.28 -13.06
C ILE A 102 -9.88 -5.49 -13.91
N GLN A 103 -10.83 -6.40 -14.05
CA GLN A 103 -10.75 -7.51 -14.99
C GLN A 103 -10.99 -7.02 -16.41
N VAL A 104 -10.11 -7.40 -17.34
CA VAL A 104 -10.23 -7.12 -18.78
C VAL A 104 -10.32 -8.43 -19.56
#